data_AF-A0A353RCN0-F1
#
_entry.id   AF-A0A353RCN0-F1
#
_cell.length_a   1.000
_cell.length_b   1.000
_cell.length_c   1.000
_cell.angle_alpha   90.00
_cell.angle_beta   90.00
_cell.angle_gamma   90.00
#
_symmetry.space_group_name_H-M   'P 1'
#
loop_
_entity.id
_entity.type
_entity.pdbx_description
1 polymer ?
#
loop_
_entity_poly.entity_id
_entity_poly.type
_entity_poly.pdbx_seq_one_letter_code
_entity_poly.pdbx_strand_id
1 'polypeptide(L)'
;MQVDFLDRIEPVAPRVKKMTDALLSAVPSIESERARLVTESYQKTENMPVVMRRALALSHILENMPIVIHDGELIVGNFTKHLRSAQIFPEYSNEWLLAEFDTLNERTGDVFTITDRVKDELRETFRYWKGRTVNELATSYMSPETLLAMKHNVFTVNNYYFNGIGHVTVDYAKVLRIGFNGIILEAEQVLDSLDLSDSDYPEKKAFLQAVILSANAAVRFAGRFSALASS
;
A
#
# COMPACT_ATOMS: atom_id res chain seq x y z
N MET A 1 13.77 23.14 -41.87
CA MET A 1 13.58 23.87 -40.60
C MET A 1 13.51 22.81 -39.50
N GLN A 2 14.67 22.47 -38.94
CA GLN A 2 14.77 21.54 -37.81
C GLN A 2 14.23 22.29 -36.60
N VAL A 3 13.06 21.91 -36.10
CA VAL A 3 12.58 22.40 -34.80
C VAL A 3 13.43 21.67 -33.77
N ASP A 4 14.44 22.35 -33.25
CA ASP A 4 15.27 21.80 -32.18
C ASP A 4 14.39 21.67 -30.92
N PHE A 5 14.04 20.44 -30.58
CA PHE A 5 13.23 20.14 -29.39
C PHE A 5 13.98 20.49 -28.10
N LEU A 6 15.31 20.63 -28.15
CA LEU A 6 16.15 20.91 -26.98
C LEU A 6 16.09 22.38 -26.55
N ASP A 7 15.80 23.31 -27.48
CA ASP A 7 15.65 24.74 -27.19
C ASP A 7 14.35 25.08 -26.42
N ARG A 8 13.46 24.11 -26.23
CA ARG A 8 12.19 24.24 -25.49
C ARG A 8 12.25 23.67 -24.07
N ILE A 9 13.41 23.25 -23.61
CA ILE A 9 13.57 22.79 -22.22
C ILE A 9 13.74 24.04 -21.35
N GLU A 10 12.64 24.53 -20.80
CA GLU A 10 12.71 25.56 -19.77
C GLU A 10 13.57 25.08 -18.59
N PRO A 11 14.38 25.97 -17.98
CA PRO A 11 15.21 25.60 -16.86
C PRO A 11 14.34 25.14 -15.69
N VAL A 12 14.65 23.95 -15.17
CA VAL A 12 13.97 23.37 -14.02
C VAL A 12 14.14 24.29 -12.81
N ALA A 13 13.03 24.62 -12.14
CA ALA A 13 13.05 25.48 -10.96
C ALA A 13 14.04 24.92 -9.90
N PRO A 14 14.82 25.76 -9.21
CA PRO A 14 15.84 25.30 -8.25
C PRO A 14 15.30 24.35 -7.18
N ARG A 15 14.06 24.57 -6.73
CA ARG A 15 13.33 23.68 -5.80
C ARG A 15 13.15 22.27 -6.36
N VAL A 16 12.71 22.16 -7.61
CA VAL A 16 12.50 20.87 -8.28
C VAL A 16 13.83 20.16 -8.46
N LYS A 17 14.89 20.88 -8.88
CA LYS A 17 16.23 20.29 -8.98
C LYS A 17 16.69 19.72 -7.64
N LYS A 18 16.55 20.48 -6.55
CA LYS A 18 16.91 20.03 -5.19
C LYS A 18 16.17 18.75 -4.79
N MET A 19 14.86 18.68 -5.03
CA MET A 19 14.05 17.49 -4.73
C MET A 19 14.47 16.28 -5.56
N THR A 20 14.73 16.48 -6.85
CA THR A 20 15.23 15.43 -7.74
C THR A 20 16.59 14.90 -7.27
N ASP A 21 17.53 15.80 -6.94
CA ASP A 21 18.85 15.42 -6.42
C ASP A 21 18.73 14.64 -5.11
N ALA A 22 17.82 15.03 -4.22
CA ALA A 22 17.54 14.32 -2.96
C ALA A 22 16.97 12.92 -3.19
N LEU A 23 16.04 12.76 -4.14
CA LEU A 23 15.47 11.46 -4.48
C LEU A 23 16.51 10.52 -5.12
N LEU A 24 17.35 11.04 -6.02
CA LEU A 24 18.36 10.26 -6.74
C LEU A 24 19.53 9.85 -5.83
N SER A 25 19.88 10.71 -4.86
CA SER A 25 20.92 10.41 -3.86
C SER A 25 20.43 9.58 -2.67
N ALA A 26 19.12 9.41 -2.50
CA ALA A 26 18.56 8.58 -1.45
C ALA A 26 18.98 7.11 -1.60
N VAL A 27 19.35 6.50 -0.47
CA VAL A 27 19.63 5.07 -0.37
C VAL A 27 18.32 4.35 -0.01
N PRO A 28 17.75 3.54 -0.91
CA PRO A 28 16.52 2.80 -0.62
C PRO A 28 16.67 1.93 0.63
N SER A 29 15.65 1.94 1.48
CA SER A 29 15.60 1.14 2.71
C SER A 29 14.26 0.44 2.88
N ILE A 30 14.24 -0.64 3.66
CA ILE A 30 13.01 -1.30 4.09
C ILE A 30 12.55 -0.68 5.41
N GLU A 31 11.26 -0.35 5.46
CA GLU A 31 10.55 0.14 6.63
C GLU A 31 9.48 -0.88 7.07
N SER A 32 9.34 -1.06 8.38
CA SER A 32 8.49 -2.09 9.02
C SER A 32 7.13 -1.55 9.48
N GLU A 33 6.93 -0.23 9.51
CA GLU A 33 5.79 0.40 10.16
C GLU A 33 4.45 -0.12 9.63
N ARG A 34 4.30 -0.21 8.30
CA ARG A 34 3.06 -0.73 7.71
C ARG A 34 2.82 -2.18 8.08
N ALA A 35 3.84 -3.04 8.01
CA ALA A 35 3.73 -4.46 8.34
C ALA A 35 3.30 -4.66 9.80
N ARG A 36 3.84 -3.85 10.72
CA ARG A 36 3.40 -3.86 12.12
C ARG A 36 1.94 -3.42 12.25
N LEU A 37 1.57 -2.28 11.67
CA LEU A 37 0.22 -1.72 11.79
C LEU A 37 -0.85 -2.61 11.16
N VAL A 38 -0.61 -3.18 9.97
CA VAL A 38 -1.56 -4.11 9.36
C VAL A 38 -1.75 -5.36 10.22
N THR A 39 -0.65 -5.90 10.79
CA THR A 39 -0.69 -7.07 11.68
C THR A 39 -1.49 -6.80 12.95
N GLU A 40 -1.24 -5.66 13.61
CA GLU A 40 -1.97 -5.24 14.81
C GLU A 40 -3.47 -5.12 14.56
N SER A 41 -3.87 -4.55 13.42
CA SER A 41 -5.29 -4.43 13.07
C SER A 41 -5.92 -5.79 12.76
N TYR A 42 -5.21 -6.66 12.03
CA TYR A 42 -5.71 -7.99 11.72
C TYR A 42 -5.89 -8.86 12.97
N GLN A 43 -4.97 -8.80 13.93
CA GLN A 43 -5.08 -9.51 15.21
C GLN A 43 -6.31 -9.08 16.03
N LYS A 44 -6.73 -7.81 15.92
CA LYS A 44 -7.90 -7.28 16.64
C LYS A 44 -9.24 -7.55 15.94
N THR A 45 -9.21 -8.08 14.72
CA THR A 45 -10.39 -8.13 13.84
C THR A 45 -10.68 -9.53 13.29
N GLU A 46 -10.17 -10.60 13.92
CA GLU A 46 -10.27 -11.97 13.40
C GLU A 46 -11.69 -12.47 13.17
N ASN A 47 -12.66 -11.98 13.97
CA ASN A 47 -14.07 -12.37 13.88
C ASN A 47 -14.89 -11.51 12.91
N MET A 48 -14.24 -10.68 12.08
CA MET A 48 -14.93 -9.77 11.15
C MET A 48 -14.83 -10.25 9.70
N PRO A 49 -15.81 -9.89 8.83
CA PRO A 49 -15.69 -10.11 7.38
C PRO A 49 -14.40 -9.51 6.81
N VAL A 50 -13.77 -10.20 5.86
CA VAL A 50 -12.47 -9.78 5.28
C VAL A 50 -12.50 -8.34 4.76
N VAL A 51 -13.61 -7.91 4.14
CA VAL A 51 -13.77 -6.54 3.64
C VAL A 51 -13.68 -5.49 4.75
N MET A 52 -14.26 -5.78 5.92
CA MET A 52 -14.17 -4.91 7.10
C MET A 52 -12.78 -4.94 7.73
N ARG A 53 -12.14 -6.12 7.79
CA ARG A 53 -10.74 -6.25 8.27
C ARG A 53 -9.79 -5.37 7.45
N ARG A 54 -9.95 -5.35 6.12
CA ARG A 54 -9.15 -4.51 5.22
C ARG A 54 -9.37 -3.02 5.44
N ALA A 55 -10.63 -2.59 5.59
CA ALA A 55 -10.94 -1.19 5.87
C ALA A 55 -10.38 -0.74 7.22
N LEU A 56 -10.56 -1.54 8.28
CA LEU A 56 -10.02 -1.26 9.61
C LEU A 56 -8.49 -1.26 9.63
N ALA A 57 -7.86 -2.14 8.87
CA ALA A 57 -6.41 -2.13 8.70
C ALA A 57 -5.93 -0.86 7.99
N LEU A 58 -6.58 -0.45 6.90
CA LEU A 58 -6.26 0.81 6.23
C LEU A 58 -6.41 2.00 7.19
N SER A 59 -7.51 2.06 7.95
CA SER A 59 -7.73 3.12 8.94
C SER A 59 -6.63 3.16 9.98
N HIS A 60 -6.29 2.01 10.58
CA HIS A 60 -5.24 1.91 11.58
C HIS A 60 -3.87 2.29 11.01
N ILE A 61 -3.58 1.93 9.77
CA ILE A 61 -2.34 2.34 9.09
C ILE A 61 -2.31 3.85 8.91
N LEU A 62 -3.33 4.44 8.29
CA LEU A 62 -3.36 5.87 7.96
C LEU A 62 -3.41 6.77 9.20
N GLU A 63 -3.97 6.30 10.32
CA GLU A 63 -4.00 7.04 11.57
C GLU A 63 -2.64 7.04 12.29
N ASN A 64 -1.85 5.99 12.14
CA ASN A 64 -0.66 5.75 12.98
C ASN A 64 0.66 5.74 12.22
N MET A 65 0.65 5.63 10.88
CA MET A 65 1.90 5.63 10.11
C MET A 65 2.64 6.97 10.27
N PRO A 66 3.97 6.98 10.35
CA PRO A 66 4.73 8.23 10.40
C PRO A 66 4.46 9.09 9.16
N ILE A 67 4.21 10.38 9.38
CA ILE A 67 4.07 11.37 8.32
C ILE A 67 5.25 12.32 8.34
N VAL A 68 5.72 12.69 7.14
CA VAL A 68 6.88 13.58 6.93
C VAL A 68 6.57 14.50 5.77
N ILE A 69 6.95 15.77 5.90
CA ILE A 69 7.00 16.73 4.79
C ILE A 69 8.48 16.97 4.50
N HIS A 70 8.93 16.61 3.31
CA HIS A 70 10.32 16.81 2.90
C HIS A 70 10.55 18.25 2.46
N ASP A 71 11.79 18.71 2.62
CA ASP A 71 12.16 20.08 2.29
C ASP A 71 11.95 20.38 0.79
N GLY A 72 11.21 21.46 0.52
CA GLY A 72 10.85 21.90 -0.82
C GLY A 72 9.55 21.29 -1.39
N GLU A 73 8.86 20.41 -0.66
CA GLU A 73 7.58 19.86 -1.12
C GLU A 73 6.48 20.93 -1.13
N LEU A 74 5.76 21.03 -2.27
CA LEU A 74 4.49 21.75 -2.37
C LEU A 74 3.29 20.79 -2.35
N ILE A 75 3.47 19.60 -2.91
CA ILE A 75 2.52 18.51 -2.85
C ILE A 75 3.07 17.54 -1.81
N VAL A 76 2.37 17.42 -0.69
CA VAL A 76 2.81 16.63 0.47
C VAL A 76 2.12 15.28 0.50
N GLY A 77 2.79 14.31 1.13
CA GLY A 77 2.29 12.96 1.27
C GLY A 77 3.43 11.96 1.14
N ASN A 78 3.64 11.13 2.15
CA ASN A 78 4.71 10.15 2.15
C ASN A 78 4.17 8.72 2.37
N PHE A 79 4.81 7.77 1.71
CA PHE A 79 4.56 6.34 1.91
C PHE A 79 5.59 5.71 2.88
N THR A 80 6.81 6.23 2.87
CA THR A 80 7.92 5.91 3.78
C THR A 80 8.46 7.19 4.41
N LYS A 81 9.17 7.09 5.53
CA LYS A 81 9.88 8.24 6.11
C LYS A 81 11.09 8.65 5.28
N HIS A 82 11.77 7.66 4.70
CA HIS A 82 12.93 7.88 3.86
C HIS A 82 12.49 7.94 2.39
N LEU A 83 13.12 8.84 1.63
CA LEU A 83 12.91 8.94 0.19
C LEU A 83 13.31 7.62 -0.49
N ARG A 84 12.51 7.19 -1.46
CA ARG A 84 12.78 6.01 -2.31
C ARG A 84 12.86 4.68 -1.54
N SER A 85 12.30 4.62 -0.33
CA SER A 85 12.22 3.41 0.50
C SER A 85 10.94 2.62 0.27
N ALA A 86 10.83 1.42 0.87
CA ALA A 86 9.68 0.55 0.74
C ALA A 86 9.10 0.12 2.10
N GLN A 87 7.77 0.14 2.20
CA GLN A 87 7.02 -0.54 3.25
C GLN A 87 6.75 -2.00 2.86
N ILE A 88 6.50 -2.85 3.85
CA ILE A 88 6.21 -4.28 3.65
C ILE A 88 4.71 -4.59 3.68
N PHE A 89 4.31 -5.54 2.82
CA PHE A 89 2.94 -5.98 2.63
C PHE A 89 2.78 -7.48 2.93
N PRO A 90 2.86 -7.84 4.22
CA PRO A 90 2.96 -9.24 4.62
C PRO A 90 1.71 -10.07 4.32
N GLU A 91 0.58 -9.41 4.02
CA GLU A 91 -0.68 -10.06 3.65
C GLU A 91 -0.64 -10.77 2.29
N TYR A 92 0.29 -10.41 1.40
CA TYR A 92 0.43 -11.04 0.08
C TYR A 92 1.43 -12.19 0.11
N SER A 93 2.64 -11.90 0.58
CA SER A 93 3.72 -12.84 0.79
C SER A 93 4.78 -12.22 1.71
N ASN A 94 5.58 -13.04 2.37
CA ASN A 94 6.62 -12.54 3.29
C ASN A 94 7.84 -13.46 3.45
N GLU A 95 7.71 -14.77 3.23
CA GLU A 95 8.83 -15.71 3.44
C GLU A 95 10.05 -15.43 2.55
N TRP A 96 9.85 -14.95 1.33
CA TRP A 96 10.96 -14.60 0.42
C TRP A 96 11.85 -13.50 1.03
N LEU A 97 11.23 -12.50 1.67
CA LEU A 97 11.95 -11.38 2.25
C LEU A 97 12.74 -11.80 3.49
N LEU A 98 12.19 -12.73 4.29
CA LEU A 98 12.89 -13.34 5.41
C LEU A 98 14.17 -14.07 4.95
N ALA A 99 14.10 -14.76 3.81
CA ALA A 99 15.25 -15.47 3.24
C ALA A 99 16.33 -14.52 2.68
N GLU A 100 15.99 -13.26 2.40
CA GLU A 100 16.89 -12.28 1.78
C GLU A 100 17.39 -11.18 2.73
N PHE A 101 17.00 -11.18 4.01
CA PHE A 101 17.36 -10.11 4.95
C PHE A 101 18.85 -9.76 5.00
N ASP A 102 19.72 -10.74 4.80
CA ASP A 102 21.17 -10.56 4.88
C ASP A 102 21.83 -10.36 3.50
N THR A 103 21.06 -10.42 2.41
CA THR A 103 21.56 -10.30 1.03
C THR A 103 20.90 -9.18 0.23
N LEU A 104 19.87 -8.50 0.77
CA LEU A 104 19.21 -7.35 0.11
C LEU A 104 20.18 -6.24 -0.32
N ASN A 105 21.22 -6.01 0.48
CA ASN A 105 22.25 -5.00 0.22
C ASN A 105 23.35 -5.47 -0.74
N GLU A 106 23.38 -6.76 -1.08
CA GLU A 106 24.37 -7.39 -1.97
C GLU A 106 23.85 -7.57 -3.40
N ARG A 107 22.58 -7.25 -3.65
CA ARG A 107 21.97 -7.36 -4.98
C ARG A 107 22.70 -6.50 -6.01
N THR A 108 22.73 -6.96 -7.25
CA THR A 108 23.37 -6.21 -8.36
C THR A 108 22.49 -5.09 -8.90
N GLY A 109 21.17 -5.19 -8.71
CA GLY A 109 20.17 -4.17 -9.01
C GLY A 109 19.17 -4.07 -7.86
N ASP A 110 18.44 -2.95 -7.78
CA ASP A 110 17.43 -2.69 -6.74
C ASP A 110 17.89 -3.07 -5.33
N VAL A 111 18.99 -2.43 -4.93
CA VAL A 111 19.63 -2.58 -3.62
C VAL A 111 18.79 -1.88 -2.55
N PHE A 112 18.48 -2.61 -1.48
CA PHE A 112 17.81 -2.05 -0.30
C PHE A 112 18.65 -2.29 0.95
N THR A 113 18.67 -1.28 1.82
CA THR A 113 19.22 -1.42 3.17
C THR A 113 18.12 -1.84 4.15
N ILE A 114 18.50 -2.61 5.17
CA ILE A 114 17.59 -3.02 6.23
C ILE A 114 18.36 -3.08 7.55
N THR A 115 17.82 -2.45 8.59
CA THR A 115 18.44 -2.43 9.93
C THR A 115 18.03 -3.67 10.72
N ASP A 116 18.84 -4.09 11.70
CA ASP A 116 18.53 -5.25 12.54
C ASP A 116 17.20 -5.08 13.30
N ARG A 117 16.90 -3.87 13.78
CA ARG A 117 15.59 -3.54 14.37
C ARG A 117 14.44 -3.85 13.41
N VAL A 118 14.55 -3.44 12.16
CA VAL A 118 13.52 -3.70 11.13
C VAL A 118 13.43 -5.20 10.83
N LYS A 119 14.56 -5.93 10.76
CA LYS A 119 14.55 -7.39 10.60
C LYS A 119 13.77 -8.05 11.72
N ASP A 120 14.01 -7.68 12.98
CA ASP A 120 13.35 -8.27 14.13
C ASP A 120 11.85 -7.98 14.19
N GLU A 121 11.46 -6.72 13.90
CA GLU A 121 10.06 -6.34 13.79
C GLU A 121 9.35 -7.12 12.68
N LEU A 122 9.98 -7.27 11.52
CA LEU A 122 9.42 -8.03 10.41
C LEU A 122 9.31 -9.53 10.74
N ARG A 123 10.33 -10.14 11.37
CA ARG A 123 10.27 -11.54 11.83
C ARG A 123 9.06 -11.77 12.73
N GLU A 124 8.79 -10.86 13.65
CA GLU A 124 7.62 -10.97 14.53
C GLU A 124 6.32 -10.86 13.74
N THR A 125 6.19 -9.87 12.85
CA THR A 125 4.97 -9.72 12.03
C THR A 125 4.72 -10.95 11.15
N PHE A 126 5.76 -11.52 10.52
CA PHE A 126 5.61 -12.64 9.58
C PHE A 126 5.10 -13.91 10.26
N ARG A 127 5.36 -14.10 11.57
CA ARG A 127 4.79 -15.21 12.34
C ARG A 127 3.25 -15.21 12.30
N TYR A 128 2.64 -14.02 12.38
CA TYR A 128 1.18 -13.91 12.27
C TYR A 128 0.69 -14.27 10.87
N TRP A 129 1.42 -13.92 9.82
CA TRP A 129 0.96 -14.10 8.45
C TRP A 129 1.17 -15.49 7.87
N LYS A 130 1.96 -16.35 8.54
CA LYS A 130 2.13 -17.75 8.13
C LYS A 130 0.78 -18.48 8.06
N GLY A 131 0.50 -19.11 6.92
CA GLY A 131 -0.76 -19.78 6.60
C GLY A 131 -1.93 -18.83 6.31
N ARG A 132 -1.67 -17.53 6.13
CA ARG A 132 -2.69 -16.48 5.99
C ARG A 132 -2.44 -15.55 4.81
N THR A 133 -1.46 -15.83 3.95
CA THR A 133 -1.16 -14.96 2.82
C THR A 133 -1.94 -15.32 1.56
N VAL A 134 -2.03 -14.35 0.64
CA VAL A 134 -2.59 -14.58 -0.70
C VAL A 134 -1.79 -15.64 -1.45
N ASN A 135 -0.46 -15.61 -1.40
CA ASN A 135 0.38 -16.53 -2.15
C ASN A 135 0.22 -17.99 -1.67
N GLU A 136 0.06 -18.21 -0.36
CA GLU A 136 -0.16 -19.54 0.22
C GLU A 136 -1.52 -20.10 -0.23
N LEU A 137 -2.58 -19.30 -0.14
CA LEU A 137 -3.91 -19.71 -0.60
C LEU A 137 -3.92 -19.97 -2.12
N ALA A 138 -3.33 -19.08 -2.91
CA ALA A 138 -3.22 -19.23 -4.35
C ALA A 138 -2.50 -20.54 -4.73
N THR A 139 -1.40 -20.88 -4.05
CA THR A 139 -0.67 -22.13 -4.26
C THR A 139 -1.55 -23.34 -3.99
N SER A 140 -2.34 -23.31 -2.91
CA SER A 140 -3.22 -24.42 -2.54
C SER A 140 -4.31 -24.73 -3.57
N TYR A 141 -4.66 -23.75 -4.42
CA TYR A 141 -5.60 -23.93 -5.53
C TYR A 141 -4.96 -24.37 -6.85
N MET A 142 -3.63 -24.36 -6.96
CA MET A 142 -2.96 -24.78 -8.20
C MET A 142 -2.89 -26.31 -8.30
N SER A 143 -3.11 -26.82 -9.51
CA SER A 143 -2.88 -28.24 -9.80
C SER A 143 -1.38 -28.61 -9.72
N PRO A 144 -1.03 -29.88 -9.46
CA PRO A 144 0.35 -30.33 -9.52
C PRO A 144 1.05 -30.01 -10.86
N GLU A 145 0.32 -30.09 -11.98
CA GLU A 145 0.82 -29.80 -13.32
C GLU A 145 1.16 -28.32 -13.51
N THR A 146 0.33 -27.43 -12.95
CA THR A 146 0.59 -25.97 -12.94
C THR A 146 1.88 -25.66 -12.18
N LEU A 147 2.04 -26.23 -10.99
CA LEU A 147 3.22 -26.04 -10.15
C LEU A 147 4.48 -26.59 -10.84
N LEU A 148 4.37 -27.73 -11.52
CA LEU A 148 5.45 -28.31 -12.30
C LEU A 148 5.86 -27.40 -13.47
N ALA A 149 4.90 -26.85 -14.22
CA ALA A 149 5.18 -25.95 -15.33
C ALA A 149 5.89 -24.66 -14.86
N MET A 150 5.46 -24.08 -13.74
CA MET A 150 6.14 -22.93 -13.11
C MET A 150 7.56 -23.29 -12.67
N LYS A 151 7.75 -24.46 -12.06
CA LYS A 151 9.08 -24.96 -11.64
C LYS A 151 10.03 -25.15 -12.84
N HIS A 152 9.50 -25.50 -14.01
CA HIS A 152 10.26 -25.62 -15.25
C HIS A 152 10.41 -24.29 -16.02
N ASN A 153 10.01 -23.16 -15.42
CA ASN A 153 10.10 -21.82 -16.00
C ASN A 153 9.37 -21.66 -17.34
N VAL A 154 8.30 -22.42 -17.57
CA VAL A 154 7.48 -22.27 -18.79
C VAL A 154 6.72 -20.95 -18.78
N PHE A 155 6.22 -20.55 -17.61
CA PHE A 155 5.59 -19.27 -17.36
C PHE A 155 5.77 -18.86 -15.89
N THR A 156 5.52 -17.59 -15.59
CA THR A 156 5.51 -17.06 -14.23
C THR A 156 4.24 -16.24 -13.98
N VAL A 157 3.74 -16.30 -12.74
CA VAL A 157 2.62 -15.49 -12.24
C VAL A 157 3.03 -14.61 -11.05
N ASN A 158 4.35 -14.40 -10.90
CA ASN A 158 4.95 -13.77 -9.71
C ASN A 158 4.37 -12.41 -9.34
N ASN A 159 3.93 -11.63 -10.33
CA ASN A 159 3.46 -10.25 -10.14
C ASN A 159 2.34 -10.15 -9.09
N TYR A 160 1.24 -10.88 -9.29
CA TYR A 160 0.08 -10.89 -8.38
C TYR A 160 0.13 -12.02 -7.35
N TYR A 161 1.12 -12.90 -7.48
CA TYR A 161 1.38 -13.97 -6.53
C TYR A 161 2.10 -13.44 -5.29
N PHE A 162 3.14 -12.63 -5.46
CA PHE A 162 3.92 -12.10 -4.32
C PHE A 162 3.39 -10.76 -3.78
N ASN A 163 2.66 -9.98 -4.58
CA ASN A 163 2.22 -8.63 -4.22
C ASN A 163 0.78 -8.33 -4.68
N GLY A 164 0.29 -7.13 -4.34
CA GLY A 164 -1.03 -6.67 -4.77
C GLY A 164 -1.16 -6.48 -6.28
N ILE A 165 -2.41 -6.47 -6.77
CA ILE A 165 -2.72 -6.39 -8.20
C ILE A 165 -2.35 -5.02 -8.79
N GLY A 166 -2.91 -3.93 -8.25
CA GLY A 166 -2.74 -2.60 -8.85
C GLY A 166 -3.38 -2.53 -10.25
N HIS A 167 -2.59 -2.14 -11.27
CA HIS A 167 -2.96 -2.13 -12.70
C HIS A 167 -4.37 -1.57 -12.99
N VAL A 168 -4.69 -0.41 -12.42
CA VAL A 168 -6.00 0.24 -12.55
C VAL A 168 -5.85 1.76 -12.66
N THR A 169 -6.71 2.39 -13.46
CA THR A 169 -6.95 3.83 -13.42
C THR A 169 -8.27 4.08 -12.69
N VAL A 170 -8.20 4.66 -11.50
CA VAL A 170 -9.40 5.01 -10.72
C VAL A 170 -10.04 6.28 -11.27
N ASP A 171 -11.30 6.54 -10.87
CA ASP A 171 -12.02 7.75 -11.25
C ASP A 171 -11.56 8.98 -10.44
N TYR A 172 -10.36 9.48 -10.77
CA TYR A 172 -9.81 10.69 -10.16
C TYR A 172 -10.72 11.90 -10.35
N ALA A 173 -11.40 11.99 -11.50
CA ALA A 173 -12.30 13.11 -11.82
C ALA A 173 -13.49 13.16 -10.85
N LYS A 174 -14.05 12.01 -10.48
CA LYS A 174 -15.09 11.93 -9.46
C LYS A 174 -14.58 12.40 -8.11
N VAL A 175 -13.43 11.91 -7.64
CA VAL A 175 -12.87 12.32 -6.33
C VAL A 175 -12.59 13.83 -6.30
N LEU A 176 -12.05 14.41 -7.37
CA LEU A 176 -11.83 15.86 -7.46
C LEU A 176 -13.15 16.65 -7.47
N ARG A 177 -14.21 16.10 -8.06
CA ARG A 177 -15.51 16.76 -8.19
C ARG A 177 -16.31 16.74 -6.89
N ILE A 178 -16.34 15.61 -6.16
CA ILE A 178 -17.23 15.43 -5.00
C ILE A 178 -16.49 15.21 -3.67
N GLY A 179 -15.16 15.05 -3.72
CA GLY A 179 -14.33 14.76 -2.54
C GLY A 179 -14.64 13.40 -1.91
N PHE A 180 -13.87 13.04 -0.88
CA PHE A 180 -14.17 11.84 -0.09
C PHE A 180 -15.52 11.93 0.65
N ASN A 181 -15.94 13.14 1.03
CA ASN A 181 -17.26 13.35 1.64
C ASN A 181 -18.41 13.01 0.68
N GLY A 182 -18.28 13.30 -0.62
CA GLY A 182 -19.27 12.87 -1.62
C GLY A 182 -19.30 11.35 -1.79
N ILE A 183 -18.15 10.69 -1.75
CA ILE A 183 -18.08 9.21 -1.80
C ILE A 183 -18.72 8.58 -0.55
N ILE A 184 -18.51 9.17 0.62
CA ILE A 184 -19.16 8.73 1.87
C ILE A 184 -20.68 8.85 1.74
N LEU A 185 -21.16 10.02 1.31
CA LEU A 185 -22.60 10.28 1.16
C LEU A 185 -23.26 9.32 0.16
N GLU A 186 -22.62 9.06 -0.99
CA GLU A 186 -23.11 8.08 -1.96
C GLU A 186 -23.22 6.68 -1.33
N ALA A 187 -22.20 6.25 -0.57
CA ALA A 187 -22.22 4.94 0.08
C ALA A 187 -23.28 4.85 1.19
N GLU A 188 -23.50 5.91 1.96
CA GLU A 188 -24.55 6.01 2.98
C GLU A 188 -25.95 5.93 2.35
N GLN A 189 -26.19 6.65 1.25
CA GLN A 189 -27.46 6.60 0.53
C GLN A 189 -27.77 5.20 -0.02
N VAL A 190 -26.76 4.49 -0.55
CA VAL A 190 -26.95 3.09 -0.97
C VAL A 190 -27.19 2.19 0.23
N LEU A 191 -26.48 2.39 1.33
CA LEU A 191 -26.62 1.60 2.55
C LEU A 191 -28.02 1.72 3.15
N ASP A 192 -28.59 2.92 3.19
CA ASP A 192 -29.92 3.22 3.72
C ASP A 192 -31.06 2.67 2.83
N SER A 193 -30.78 2.39 1.56
CA SER A 193 -31.75 1.84 0.61
C SER A 193 -31.69 0.31 0.48
N LEU A 194 -30.81 -0.38 1.20
CA LEU A 194 -30.71 -1.84 1.15
C LEU A 194 -31.94 -2.53 1.76
N ASP A 195 -32.45 -3.56 1.08
CA ASP A 195 -33.54 -4.42 1.58
C ASP A 195 -32.98 -5.54 2.45
N LEU A 196 -33.44 -5.65 3.69
CA LEU A 196 -33.04 -6.69 4.65
C LEU A 196 -33.41 -8.11 4.21
N SER A 197 -34.34 -8.25 3.27
CA SER A 197 -34.77 -9.54 2.74
C SER A 197 -33.87 -10.07 1.61
N ASP A 198 -32.98 -9.23 1.08
CA ASP A 198 -32.01 -9.66 0.07
C ASP A 198 -31.01 -10.65 0.66
N SER A 199 -30.76 -11.75 -0.06
CA SER A 199 -29.82 -12.78 0.39
C SER A 199 -28.37 -12.29 0.49
N ASP A 200 -28.02 -11.24 -0.26
CA ASP A 200 -26.68 -10.63 -0.28
C ASP A 200 -26.59 -9.33 0.57
N TYR A 201 -27.63 -9.04 1.36
CA TYR A 201 -27.66 -7.88 2.25
C TYR A 201 -26.43 -7.81 3.17
N PRO A 202 -26.00 -8.90 3.86
CA PRO A 202 -24.87 -8.84 4.78
C PRO A 202 -23.56 -8.45 4.07
N GLU A 203 -23.29 -9.00 2.88
CA GLU A 203 -22.09 -8.67 2.10
C GLU A 203 -22.11 -7.23 1.59
N LYS A 204 -23.23 -6.77 1.02
CA LYS A 204 -23.40 -5.39 0.54
C LYS A 204 -23.23 -4.39 1.67
N LYS A 205 -23.87 -4.64 2.82
CA LYS A 205 -23.76 -3.81 4.01
C LYS A 205 -22.31 -3.71 4.48
N ALA A 206 -21.62 -4.84 4.64
CA ALA A 206 -20.23 -4.87 5.07
C ALA A 206 -19.31 -4.13 4.08
N PHE A 207 -19.54 -4.27 2.77
CA PHE A 207 -18.79 -3.56 1.75
C PHE A 207 -18.98 -2.04 1.82
N LEU A 208 -20.23 -1.57 1.90
CA LEU A 208 -20.52 -0.12 1.96
C LEU A 208 -19.96 0.51 3.25
N GLN A 209 -20.08 -0.18 4.38
CA GLN A 209 -19.46 0.24 5.65
C GLN A 209 -17.93 0.31 5.54
N ALA A 210 -17.30 -0.64 4.86
CA ALA A 210 -15.87 -0.64 4.60
C ALA A 210 -15.44 0.53 3.70
N VAL A 211 -16.24 0.89 2.69
CA VAL A 211 -16.01 2.07 1.84
C VAL A 211 -16.06 3.35 2.66
N ILE A 212 -17.12 3.54 3.46
CA ILE A 212 -17.29 4.71 4.33
C ILE A 212 -16.11 4.84 5.29
N LEU A 213 -15.70 3.75 5.93
CA LEU A 213 -14.60 3.74 6.88
C LEU A 213 -13.26 4.10 6.21
N SER A 214 -13.01 3.56 5.02
CA SER A 214 -11.80 3.83 4.23
C SER A 214 -11.72 5.28 3.75
N ALA A 215 -12.83 5.84 3.26
CA ALA A 215 -12.89 7.23 2.84
C ALA A 215 -12.69 8.20 4.02
N ASN A 216 -13.30 7.90 5.17
CA ASN A 216 -13.07 8.67 6.39
C ASN A 216 -11.60 8.61 6.86
N ALA A 217 -10.94 7.46 6.74
CA ALA A 217 -9.52 7.33 7.05
C ALA A 217 -8.64 8.20 6.13
N ALA A 218 -8.98 8.28 4.83
CA ALA A 218 -8.29 9.17 3.89
C ALA A 218 -8.44 10.65 4.26
N VAL A 219 -9.65 11.07 4.67
CA VAL A 219 -9.89 12.44 5.18
C VAL A 219 -9.03 12.72 6.42
N ARG A 220 -9.03 11.81 7.39
CA ARG A 220 -8.20 11.96 8.61
C ARG A 220 -6.72 12.02 8.29
N PHE A 221 -6.24 11.21 7.34
CA PHE A 221 -4.85 11.21 6.91
C PHE A 221 -4.43 12.57 6.34
N ALA A 222 -5.24 13.14 5.45
CA ALA A 222 -5.00 14.50 4.94
C ALA A 222 -5.00 15.55 6.07
N GLY A 223 -5.91 15.40 7.05
CA GLY A 223 -5.93 16.24 8.26
C GLY A 223 -4.64 16.18 9.08
N ARG A 224 -3.97 15.02 9.15
CA ARG A 224 -2.67 14.88 9.83
C ARG A 224 -1.58 15.70 9.15
N PHE A 225 -1.53 15.72 7.80
CA PHE A 225 -0.60 16.59 7.07
C PHE A 225 -0.91 18.07 7.24
N SER A 226 -2.18 18.45 7.27
CA SER A 226 -2.57 19.83 7.55
C SER A 226 -2.07 20.29 8.92
N ALA A 227 -2.17 19.44 9.93
CA ALA A 227 -1.66 19.72 11.27
C ALA A 227 -0.13 19.83 11.28
N LEU A 228 0.57 18.90 10.63
CA LEU A 228 2.04 18.90 10.53
C LEU A 228 2.58 20.12 9.78
N ALA A 229 1.89 20.61 8.74
CA ALA A 229 2.30 21.79 8.00
C ALA A 229 2.07 23.11 8.76
N SER A 230 1.26 23.08 9.83
CA SER A 230 0.92 24.26 10.63
C SER A 230 1.77 24.41 11.90
N SER A 231 2.60 23.43 12.23
CA SER A 231 3.51 23.41 13.38
C SER A 231 4.88 23.97 13.01
#